data_AF-A0A3D5VK46-F1
#
_entry.id   AF-A0A3D5VK46-F1
#
_cell.length_a   1.000
_cell.length_b   1.000
_cell.length_c   1.000
_cell.angle_alpha   90.00
_cell.angle_beta   90.00
_cell.angle_gamma   90.00
#
_symmetry.space_group_name_H-M   'P 1'
#
loop_
_entity.id
_entity.type
_entity.pdbx_description
1 polymer ?
#
loop_
_entity_poly.entity_id
_entity_poly.type
_entity_poly.pdbx_seq_one_letter_code
_entity_poly.pdbx_strand_id
1 'polypeptide(L)'
;RVIWGEGNPQAPIIVILDNPGAREDKEGKEFVCGARQTLQAAACQASLKMEDMFITYLLKCRPTRRYNKHEARGICKDYLLEQIEIQRPQLAFCLGDTASQWFFGNMDAQVKFLRGKWHDVRGLPTAVSYHPLA
;
A
#
# COMPACT_ATOMS: atom_id res chain seq x y z
N ARG A 1 9.90 -7.35 12.10
CA ARG A 1 10.51 -7.57 10.78
C ARG A 1 10.14 -6.41 9.86
N VAL A 2 11.14 -5.81 9.20
CA VAL A 2 10.93 -4.79 8.17
C VAL A 2 10.51 -5.45 6.86
N ILE A 3 9.54 -4.87 6.18
CA ILE A 3 8.98 -5.29 4.90
C ILE A 3 8.93 -4.05 4.01
N TRP A 4 9.85 -3.98 3.06
CA TRP A 4 9.94 -2.87 2.10
C TRP A 4 8.87 -2.95 1.00
N GLY A 5 8.45 -4.17 0.68
CA GLY A 5 7.39 -4.46 -0.27
C GLY A 5 7.46 -5.89 -0.77
N GLU A 6 6.61 -6.21 -1.73
CA GLU A 6 6.41 -7.55 -2.30
C GLU A 6 6.11 -7.43 -3.80
N GLY A 7 6.42 -8.46 -4.58
CA GLY A 7 6.22 -8.44 -6.03
C GLY A 7 7.45 -7.96 -6.78
N ASN A 8 7.25 -7.43 -7.99
CA ASN A 8 8.33 -7.02 -8.88
C ASN A 8 8.82 -5.60 -8.50
N PRO A 9 10.08 -5.39 -8.06
CA PRO A 9 10.59 -4.07 -7.71
C PRO A 9 10.68 -3.07 -8.88
N GLN A 10 10.59 -3.58 -10.12
CA GLN A 10 10.58 -2.80 -11.36
C GLN A 10 9.18 -2.75 -11.99
N ALA A 11 8.13 -3.08 -11.22
CA ALA A 11 6.77 -3.07 -11.69
C ALA A 11 6.32 -1.65 -12.13
N PRO A 12 5.55 -1.54 -13.22
CA PRO A 12 4.96 -0.26 -13.63
C PRO A 12 3.89 0.23 -12.64
N ILE A 13 3.29 -0.67 -11.85
CA ILE A 13 2.24 -0.33 -10.89
C ILE A 13 2.76 -0.48 -9.46
N ILE A 14 2.60 0.56 -8.64
CA ILE A 14 2.80 0.46 -7.19
C ILE A 14 1.46 0.44 -6.45
N VAL A 15 1.31 -0.47 -5.49
CA VAL A 15 0.14 -0.57 -4.61
C VAL A 15 0.56 -0.16 -3.20
N ILE A 16 -0.13 0.79 -2.60
CA ILE A 16 0.22 1.38 -1.30
C ILE A 16 -0.88 1.07 -0.27
N LEU A 17 -0.48 0.40 0.82
CA LEU A 17 -1.32 0.05 1.96
C LEU A 17 -0.79 0.69 3.26
N ASP A 18 -1.55 0.67 4.36
CA ASP A 18 -1.13 1.27 5.64
C ASP A 18 0.05 0.52 6.28
N ASN A 19 -0.08 -0.79 6.50
CA ASN A 19 0.95 -1.61 7.13
C ASN A 19 0.90 -3.05 6.65
N PRO A 20 2.02 -3.80 6.73
CA PRO A 20 2.02 -5.21 6.38
C PRO A 20 1.15 -6.02 7.35
N GLY A 21 0.52 -7.06 6.81
CA GLY A 21 -0.22 -8.05 7.58
C GLY A 21 0.68 -9.10 8.23
N ALA A 22 0.05 -10.07 8.90
CA ALA A 22 0.74 -11.25 9.40
C ALA A 22 1.41 -12.03 8.25
N ARG A 23 2.59 -12.58 8.53
CA ARG A 23 3.30 -13.50 7.61
C ARG A 23 3.27 -14.94 8.07
N GLU A 24 3.04 -15.16 9.35
CA GLU A 24 2.96 -16.46 10.00
C GLU A 24 1.66 -16.55 10.78
N ASP A 25 1.08 -17.74 10.82
CA ASP A 25 -0.08 -18.06 11.65
C ASP A 25 0.33 -18.26 13.13
N LYS A 26 -0.60 -18.75 13.96
CA LYS A 26 -0.36 -18.95 15.40
C LYS A 26 0.67 -20.06 15.68
N GLU A 27 0.90 -20.95 14.73
CA GLU A 27 1.83 -22.08 14.82
C GLU A 27 3.21 -21.73 14.22
N GLY A 28 3.36 -20.51 13.71
CA GLY A 28 4.59 -20.05 13.06
C GLY A 28 4.71 -20.45 11.59
N LYS A 29 3.64 -20.97 10.97
CA LYS A 29 3.66 -21.37 9.57
C LYS A 29 3.40 -20.19 8.65
N GLU A 30 4.23 -20.03 7.62
CA GLU A 30 4.09 -18.96 6.65
C GLU A 30 2.75 -19.02 5.91
N PHE A 31 2.10 -17.86 5.73
CA PHE A 31 0.85 -17.74 4.98
C PHE A 31 0.65 -16.37 4.31
N VAL A 32 -0.32 -16.34 3.40
CA VAL A 32 -0.79 -15.11 2.73
C VAL A 32 -1.97 -14.55 3.52
N CYS A 33 -1.82 -13.36 4.10
CA CYS A 33 -2.91 -12.74 4.86
C CYS A 33 -4.11 -12.40 3.97
N GLY A 34 -5.30 -12.30 4.58
CA GLY A 34 -6.55 -12.04 3.85
C GLY A 34 -6.51 -10.81 2.94
N ALA A 35 -5.89 -9.71 3.40
CA ALA A 35 -5.75 -8.50 2.58
C ALA A 35 -4.99 -8.77 1.26
N ARG A 36 -3.93 -9.59 1.33
CA ARG A 36 -3.17 -9.99 0.13
C ARG A 36 -3.94 -10.97 -0.74
N GLN A 37 -4.67 -11.91 -0.15
CA GLN A 37 -5.52 -12.83 -0.91
C GLN A 37 -6.58 -12.07 -1.72
N THR A 38 -7.27 -11.11 -1.09
CA THR A 38 -8.25 -10.25 -1.76
C THR A 38 -7.60 -9.42 -2.87
N LEU A 39 -6.44 -8.82 -2.61
CA LEU A 39 -5.71 -8.04 -3.61
C LEU A 39 -5.29 -8.90 -4.81
N GLN A 40 -4.77 -10.11 -4.57
CA GLN A 40 -4.40 -11.06 -5.62
C GLN A 40 -5.61 -11.48 -6.47
N ALA A 41 -6.75 -11.75 -5.83
CA ALA A 41 -7.98 -12.09 -6.53
C ALA A 41 -8.49 -10.93 -7.40
N ALA A 42 -8.49 -9.70 -6.87
CA ALA A 42 -8.89 -8.51 -7.60
C ALA A 42 -7.96 -8.21 -8.79
N ALA A 43 -6.64 -8.35 -8.60
CA ALA A 43 -5.66 -8.19 -9.67
C ALA A 43 -5.88 -9.22 -10.79
N CYS A 44 -6.11 -10.49 -10.43
CA CYS A 44 -6.42 -11.55 -11.39
C CYS A 44 -7.70 -11.23 -12.20
N GLN A 45 -8.76 -10.75 -11.54
CA GLN A 45 -9.99 -10.32 -12.22
C GLN A 45 -9.76 -9.13 -13.15
N ALA A 46 -8.83 -8.24 -12.81
CA ALA A 46 -8.41 -7.13 -13.66
C ALA A 46 -7.41 -7.54 -14.75
N SER A 47 -7.12 -8.83 -14.92
CA SER A 47 -6.10 -9.35 -15.84
C SER A 47 -4.69 -8.81 -15.58
N LEU A 48 -4.42 -8.39 -14.34
CA LEU A 48 -3.09 -8.01 -13.87
C LEU A 48 -2.39 -9.21 -13.25
N LYS A 49 -1.11 -9.35 -13.54
CA LYS A 49 -0.24 -10.35 -12.94
C LYS A 49 0.50 -9.76 -11.74
N MET A 50 1.04 -10.63 -10.90
CA MET A 50 1.89 -10.20 -9.79
C MET A 50 3.19 -9.53 -10.24
N GLU A 51 3.67 -9.83 -11.45
CA GLU A 51 4.86 -9.19 -12.05
C GLU A 51 4.60 -7.75 -12.49
N ASP A 52 3.34 -7.36 -12.68
CA ASP A 52 2.94 -6.00 -13.06
C ASP A 52 2.90 -5.05 -11.87
N MET A 53 3.01 -5.58 -10.64
CA MET A 53 2.77 -4.83 -9.41
C MET A 53 3.90 -4.96 -8.39
N PHE A 54 4.14 -3.86 -7.69
CA PHE A 54 4.90 -3.82 -6.45
C PHE A 54 3.99 -3.37 -5.30
N ILE A 55 3.81 -4.20 -4.29
CA ILE A 55 2.99 -3.87 -3.12
C ILE A 55 3.91 -3.35 -2.03
N THR A 56 3.67 -2.13 -1.56
CA THR A 56 4.39 -1.53 -0.44
C THR A 56 3.42 -1.01 0.62
N TYR A 57 4.00 -0.53 1.70
CA TYR A 57 3.32 -0.11 2.90
C TYR A 57 3.83 1.26 3.35
N LEU A 58 2.95 2.08 3.89
CA LEU A 58 3.32 3.29 4.61
C LEU A 58 4.22 2.92 5.79
N LEU A 59 3.75 2.09 6.71
CA LEU A 59 4.59 1.51 7.76
C LEU A 59 5.31 0.28 7.23
N LYS A 60 6.64 0.26 7.33
CA LYS A 60 7.46 -0.89 6.89
C LYS A 60 7.45 -2.06 7.88
N CYS A 61 6.78 -1.92 9.02
CA CYS A 61 6.69 -2.96 10.05
C CYS A 61 5.24 -3.19 10.44
N ARG A 62 4.89 -4.45 10.71
CA ARG A 62 3.59 -4.78 11.32
C ARG A 62 3.65 -4.37 12.81
N PRO A 63 2.77 -3.48 13.28
CA PRO A 63 2.70 -3.17 14.70
C PRO A 63 2.17 -4.38 15.49
N THR A 64 2.88 -4.79 16.54
CA THR A 64 2.47 -5.89 17.44
C THR A 64 2.03 -5.40 18.82
N ARG A 65 2.21 -4.10 19.10
CA ARG A 65 1.84 -3.42 20.35
C ARG A 65 1.27 -2.04 20.03
N ARG A 66 0.67 -1.38 21.03
CA ARG A 66 0.21 0.01 20.90
C ARG A 66 1.40 0.94 20.65
N TYR A 67 1.21 1.94 19.79
CA TYR A 67 2.23 2.92 19.40
C TYR A 67 1.57 4.24 19.02
N ASN A 68 2.35 5.32 18.95
CA ASN A 68 1.90 6.59 18.39
C ASN A 68 1.78 6.47 16.86
N LYS A 69 0.55 6.31 16.37
CA LYS A 69 0.30 6.06 14.94
C LYS A 69 0.70 7.24 14.06
N HIS A 70 0.42 8.46 14.50
CA HIS A 70 0.69 9.65 13.69
C HIS A 70 2.19 9.87 13.53
N GLU A 71 2.94 9.81 14.63
CA GLU A 71 4.39 9.94 14.63
C GLU A 71 5.07 8.86 13.79
N ALA A 72 4.72 7.59 14.00
CA ALA A 72 5.31 6.48 13.24
C ALA A 72 5.04 6.59 11.74
N ARG A 73 3.82 6.96 11.35
CA ARG A 73 3.46 7.18 9.94
C ARG A 73 4.17 8.40 9.35
N GLY A 74 4.32 9.47 10.13
CA GLY A 74 5.08 10.66 9.74
C GLY A 74 6.52 10.33 9.38
N ILE A 75 7.19 9.56 10.23
CA ILE A 75 8.56 9.08 9.97
C ILE A 75 8.59 8.16 8.75
N CYS A 76 7.69 7.19 8.65
CA CYS A 76 7.72 6.22 7.55
C CYS A 76 7.29 6.79 6.19
N LYS A 77 6.55 7.90 6.17
CA LYS A 77 6.08 8.56 4.94
C LYS A 77 7.27 8.95 4.05
N ASP A 78 8.32 9.52 4.62
CA ASP A 78 9.47 9.99 3.82
C ASP A 78 10.20 8.82 3.14
N TYR A 79 10.36 7.69 3.83
CA TYR A 79 10.90 6.45 3.23
C TYR A 79 10.02 5.87 2.12
N LEU A 80 8.69 6.00 2.24
CA LEU A 80 7.78 5.58 1.17
C LEU A 80 7.97 6.46 -0.07
N LEU A 81 8.09 7.78 0.12
CA LEU A 81 8.28 8.71 -0.99
C LEU A 81 9.61 8.48 -1.70
N GLU A 82 10.71 8.34 -0.94
CA GLU A 82 12.03 8.00 -1.49
C GLU A 82 12.00 6.68 -2.26
N GLN A 83 11.31 5.66 -1.73
CA GLN A 83 11.13 4.39 -2.43
C GLN A 83 10.42 4.57 -3.78
N ILE A 84 9.36 5.38 -3.84
CA ILE A 84 8.62 5.68 -5.07
C ILE A 84 9.48 6.46 -6.06
N GLU A 85 10.26 7.43 -5.59
CA GLU A 85 11.18 8.22 -6.42
C GLU A 85 12.28 7.36 -7.06
N ILE A 86 12.78 6.35 -6.34
CA ILE A 86 13.75 5.38 -6.84
C ILE A 86 13.11 4.40 -7.83
N GLN A 87 11.94 3.85 -7.49
CA GLN A 87 11.27 2.84 -8.31
C GLN A 87 10.64 3.40 -9.59
N ARG A 88 10.28 4.70 -9.59
CA ARG A 88 9.64 5.40 -10.71
C ARG A 88 8.51 4.59 -11.37
N PRO A 89 7.50 4.16 -10.59
CA PRO A 89 6.34 3.49 -11.17
C PRO A 89 5.61 4.44 -12.13
N GLN A 90 4.83 3.87 -13.05
CA GLN A 90 3.99 4.62 -13.98
C GLN A 90 2.61 4.91 -13.37
N LEU A 91 2.19 4.11 -12.40
CA LEU A 91 0.86 4.18 -11.78
C LEU A 91 0.90 3.84 -10.29
N ALA A 92 0.10 4.55 -9.47
CA ALA A 92 -0.14 4.19 -8.08
C ALA A 92 -1.59 3.79 -7.81
N PHE A 93 -1.78 2.77 -6.96
CA PHE A 93 -3.05 2.45 -6.30
C PHE A 93 -2.92 2.64 -4.79
N CYS A 94 -3.60 3.62 -4.22
CA CYS A 94 -3.71 3.80 -2.77
C CYS A 94 -4.97 3.09 -2.25
N LEU A 95 -4.79 2.15 -1.31
CA LEU A 95 -5.88 1.33 -0.81
C LEU A 95 -6.16 1.64 0.68
N GLY A 96 -7.24 2.38 0.93
CA GLY A 96 -7.68 2.81 2.25
C GLY A 96 -7.39 4.28 2.57
N ASP A 97 -8.13 4.83 3.55
CA ASP A 97 -8.05 6.24 3.96
C ASP A 97 -6.64 6.59 4.43
N THR A 98 -6.07 5.81 5.36
CA THR A 98 -4.73 6.08 5.89
C THR A 98 -3.68 6.17 4.78
N ALA A 99 -3.64 5.19 3.87
CA ALA A 99 -2.67 5.18 2.78
C ALA A 99 -2.83 6.42 1.89
N SER A 100 -4.07 6.76 1.55
CA SER A 100 -4.40 7.93 0.72
C SER A 100 -4.01 9.24 1.41
N GLN A 101 -4.37 9.41 2.69
CA GLN A 101 -4.09 10.62 3.47
C GLN A 101 -2.60 10.94 3.51
N TRP A 102 -1.79 9.96 3.88
CA TRP A 102 -0.34 10.14 4.03
C TRP A 102 0.37 10.28 2.69
N PHE A 103 -0.05 9.55 1.67
CA PHE A 103 0.54 9.66 0.33
C PHE A 103 0.21 11.01 -0.32
N PHE A 104 -1.04 11.48 -0.18
CA PHE A 104 -1.49 12.76 -0.75
C PHE A 104 -1.01 13.96 0.08
N GLY A 105 -0.61 13.74 1.33
CA GLY A 105 -0.32 14.84 2.27
C GLY A 105 -1.56 15.61 2.71
N ASN A 106 -2.74 14.98 2.65
CA ASN A 106 -4.02 15.58 3.01
C ASN A 106 -4.74 14.68 4.01
N MET A 107 -4.80 15.09 5.29
CA MET A 107 -5.42 14.28 6.34
C MET A 107 -6.95 14.19 6.25
N ASP A 108 -7.58 15.07 5.49
CA ASP A 108 -9.04 15.05 5.27
C ASP A 108 -9.45 14.15 4.09
N ALA A 109 -8.47 13.59 3.37
CA ALA A 109 -8.71 12.65 2.27
C ALA A 109 -9.52 11.44 2.75
N GLN A 110 -10.59 11.12 2.02
CA GLN A 110 -11.45 9.97 2.27
C GLN A 110 -11.69 9.22 0.96
N VAL A 111 -11.44 7.91 0.97
CA VAL A 111 -11.58 7.01 -0.18
C VAL A 111 -12.95 7.15 -0.83
N LYS A 112 -14.02 7.30 -0.03
CA LYS A 112 -15.40 7.40 -0.54
C LYS A 112 -15.60 8.55 -1.54
N PHE A 113 -14.83 9.63 -1.42
CA PHE A 113 -14.89 10.78 -2.31
C PHE A 113 -13.82 10.77 -3.41
N LEU A 114 -12.73 10.02 -3.20
CA LEU A 114 -11.59 9.95 -4.12
C LEU A 114 -11.72 8.81 -5.14
N ARG A 115 -12.37 7.70 -4.79
CA ARG A 115 -12.48 6.53 -5.67
C ARG A 115 -13.24 6.83 -6.97
N GLY A 116 -12.88 6.11 -8.03
CA GLY A 116 -13.50 6.28 -9.36
C GLY A 116 -13.02 7.50 -10.14
N LYS A 117 -11.96 8.16 -9.68
CA LYS A 117 -11.30 9.29 -10.35
C LYS A 117 -9.79 9.08 -10.36
N TRP A 118 -9.14 9.71 -11.34
CA TRP A 118 -7.69 9.85 -11.37
C TRP A 118 -7.26 11.06 -10.56
N HIS A 119 -6.14 10.92 -9.85
CA HIS A 119 -5.48 11.98 -9.10
C HIS A 119 -4.03 12.07 -9.56
N ASP A 120 -3.45 13.26 -9.52
CA ASP A 120 -2.01 13.44 -9.65
C ASP A 120 -1.42 13.61 -8.25
N VAL A 121 -0.50 12.73 -7.87
CA VAL A 121 0.25 12.86 -6.62
C VAL A 121 1.72 12.96 -6.98
N ARG A 122 2.25 14.18 -6.98
CA ARG A 122 3.67 14.46 -7.28
C ARG A 122 4.07 14.00 -8.69
N GLY A 123 3.18 14.18 -9.68
CA GLY A 123 3.41 13.73 -11.05
C GLY A 123 3.17 12.23 -11.29
N LEU A 124 2.71 11.48 -10.27
CA LEU A 124 2.34 10.08 -10.39
C LEU A 124 0.82 9.93 -10.51
N PRO A 125 0.30 9.46 -11.67
CA PRO A 125 -1.10 9.11 -11.80
C PRO A 125 -1.51 8.09 -10.74
N THR A 126 -2.54 8.42 -9.98
CA THR A 126 -2.93 7.69 -8.78
C THR A 126 -4.43 7.43 -8.79
N ALA A 127 -4.80 6.16 -8.59
CA ALA A 127 -6.16 5.76 -8.29
C ALA A 127 -6.29 5.35 -6.82
N VAL A 128 -7.49 5.53 -6.26
CA VAL A 128 -7.78 5.23 -4.86
C VAL A 128 -8.94 4.25 -4.78
N SER A 129 -8.87 3.29 -3.86
CA SER A 129 -9.98 2.39 -3.53
C SER A 129 -9.97 2.00 -2.06
N TYR A 130 -10.96 1.23 -1.64
CA TYR A 130 -11.06 0.73 -0.28
C TYR A 130 -9.89 -0.21 0.03
N HIS A 131 -9.56 -0.31 1.31
CA HIS A 131 -8.63 -1.34 1.78
C HIS A 131 -9.20 -2.72 1.44
N PRO A 132 -8.38 -3.73 1.08
CA PRO A 132 -8.88 -5.07 0.71
C PRO A 132 -9.63 -5.86 1.81
N LEU A 133 -9.81 -5.28 2.99
CA LEU A 133 -10.53 -5.87 4.13
C LEU A 133 -11.63 -4.92 4.66
N ALA A 134 -11.97 -3.88 3.89
CA ALA A 134 -13.05 -2.96 4.21
C ALA A 134 -14.42 -3.59 3.96
#